data_AF-A0A4P5VQ73-F1
#
_entry.id   AF-A0A4P5VQ73-F1
#
_cell.length_a   1.000
_cell.length_b   1.000
_cell.length_c   1.000
_cell.angle_alpha   90.00
_cell.angle_beta   90.00
_cell.angle_gamma   90.00
#
_symmetry.space_group_name_H-M   'P 1'
#
loop_
_entity.id
_entity.type
_entity.pdbx_description
1 polymer ?
#
loop_
_entity_poly.entity_id
_entity_poly.type
_entity_poly.pdbx_seq_one_letter_code
_entity_poly.pdbx_strand_id
1 'polypeptide(L)'
;MADVLAARAGQQLSGAWKLMLLGDGSPTRHLQLLTGQPLEVDLIAMAPEPEHDQQVPPEVAELEKPLMRRQVWLSCGDLTLGWAESWWNRSAAESHLRDRRQPIWRSLTEGRTELFREVDGLGQVQAPWLEHRFGCPGPFWSRHYRFFRQGRELTVIREVFSPALERWLGPATASILNNSSTC
;
A
#
# COMPACT_ATOMS: atom_id res chain seq x y z
N MET A 1 7.99 -15.59 -0.28
CA MET A 1 8.36 -14.83 -1.48
C MET A 1 7.07 -14.32 -2.10
N ALA A 2 7.04 -13.05 -2.53
CA ALA A 2 5.87 -12.34 -3.03
C ALA A 2 6.04 -12.03 -4.52
N ASP A 3 5.30 -12.71 -5.40
CA ASP A 3 5.33 -12.43 -6.85
C ASP A 3 4.37 -11.29 -7.21
N VAL A 4 4.82 -10.37 -8.07
CA VAL A 4 4.06 -9.19 -8.51
C VAL A 4 3.58 -9.37 -9.96
N LEU A 5 2.27 -9.47 -10.19
CA LEU A 5 1.66 -9.54 -11.53
C LEU A 5 1.32 -8.12 -12.05
N ALA A 6 1.95 -7.67 -13.14
CA ALA A 6 1.84 -6.27 -13.61
C ALA A 6 0.62 -5.93 -14.52
N ALA A 7 0.05 -4.75 -14.27
CA ALA A 7 -0.66 -3.79 -15.14
C ALA A 7 -1.92 -4.17 -15.95
N ARG A 8 -2.09 -5.39 -16.51
CA ARG A 8 -3.33 -5.73 -17.25
C ARG A 8 -4.55 -5.96 -16.34
N ALA A 9 -4.32 -6.03 -15.04
CA ALA A 9 -5.28 -6.43 -14.03
C ALA A 9 -6.32 -5.33 -13.68
N GLY A 10 -6.04 -4.05 -13.99
CA GLY A 10 -6.88 -2.92 -13.58
C GLY A 10 -8.21 -2.77 -14.33
N GLN A 11 -8.36 -3.34 -15.53
CA GLN A 11 -9.60 -3.21 -16.31
C GLN A 11 -10.79 -3.90 -15.60
N GLN A 12 -10.51 -5.02 -14.94
CA GLN A 12 -11.51 -5.84 -14.27
C GLN A 12 -11.84 -5.35 -12.85
N LEU A 13 -11.12 -4.36 -12.30
CA LEU A 13 -11.43 -3.83 -10.97
C LEU A 13 -12.80 -3.15 -10.95
N SER A 14 -13.56 -3.38 -9.87
CA SER A 14 -14.78 -2.64 -9.60
C SER A 14 -14.47 -1.16 -9.34
N GLY A 15 -15.47 -0.28 -9.49
CA GLY A 15 -15.27 1.17 -9.34
C GLY A 15 -14.70 1.56 -7.97
N ALA A 16 -15.20 0.95 -6.89
CA ALA A 16 -14.72 1.20 -5.54
C ALA A 16 -13.25 0.78 -5.35
N TRP A 17 -12.86 -0.37 -5.90
CA TRP A 17 -11.48 -0.83 -5.84
C TRP A 17 -10.53 -0.04 -6.75
N LYS A 18 -11.00 0.49 -7.88
CA LYS A 18 -10.24 1.46 -8.68
C LYS A 18 -9.94 2.72 -7.86
N LEU A 19 -10.93 3.27 -7.16
CA LEU A 19 -10.71 4.44 -6.30
C LEU A 19 -9.75 4.13 -5.14
N MET A 20 -9.89 2.96 -4.51
CA MET A 20 -9.00 2.54 -3.43
C MET A 20 -7.54 2.36 -3.89
N LEU A 21 -7.34 1.74 -5.04
CA LEU A 21 -6.02 1.36 -5.53
C LEU A 21 -5.34 2.49 -6.34
N LEU A 22 -6.08 3.22 -7.17
CA LEU A 22 -5.53 4.25 -8.05
C LEU A 22 -5.69 5.67 -7.50
N GLY A 23 -6.48 5.86 -6.44
CA GLY A 23 -6.68 7.16 -5.82
C GLY A 23 -5.41 7.67 -5.11
N ASP A 24 -5.23 8.98 -5.14
CA ASP A 24 -4.20 9.75 -4.44
C ASP A 24 -4.51 9.95 -2.94
N GLY A 25 -5.72 9.56 -2.51
CA GLY A 25 -6.13 9.59 -1.11
C GLY A 25 -5.23 8.76 -0.19
N SER A 26 -5.18 9.14 1.08
CA SER A 26 -4.46 8.40 2.12
C SER A 26 -5.23 7.10 2.47
N PRO A 27 -4.64 5.91 2.26
CA PRO A 27 -5.28 4.64 2.62
C PRO A 27 -5.63 4.57 4.08
N THR A 28 -4.76 5.09 4.93
CA THR A 28 -5.02 5.15 6.37
C THR A 28 -6.29 5.92 6.69
N ARG A 29 -6.58 7.00 5.95
CA ARG A 29 -7.83 7.74 6.08
C ARG A 29 -9.01 6.97 5.50
N HIS A 30 -8.85 6.33 4.34
CA HIS A 30 -9.91 5.51 3.74
C HIS A 30 -10.33 4.36 4.66
N LEU A 31 -9.37 3.61 5.23
CA LEU A 31 -9.65 2.51 6.15
C LEU A 31 -10.45 2.97 7.38
N GLN A 32 -10.08 4.11 7.97
CA GLN A 32 -10.83 4.71 9.08
C GLN A 32 -12.26 5.10 8.67
N LEU A 33 -12.44 5.68 7.48
CA LEU A 33 -13.75 6.08 6.98
C LEU A 33 -14.66 4.88 6.70
N LEU A 34 -14.11 3.82 6.11
CA LEU A 34 -14.85 2.60 5.81
C LEU A 34 -15.27 1.86 7.09
N THR A 35 -14.36 1.77 8.06
CA THR A 35 -14.58 0.98 9.28
C THR A 35 -15.26 1.75 10.42
N GLY A 36 -15.16 3.08 10.41
CA GLY A 36 -15.53 3.93 11.54
C GLY A 36 -14.61 3.77 12.77
N GLN A 37 -13.50 3.04 12.65
CA GLN A 37 -12.58 2.74 13.74
C GLN A 37 -11.26 3.49 13.56
N PRO A 38 -10.53 3.80 14.65
CA PRO A 38 -9.17 4.30 14.55
C PRO A 38 -8.28 3.25 13.86
N LEU A 39 -7.25 3.75 13.18
CA LEU A 39 -6.27 2.89 12.52
C LEU A 39 -5.09 2.72 13.47
N GLU A 40 -4.69 1.48 13.68
CA GLU A 40 -3.49 1.08 14.39
C GLU A 40 -2.44 0.57 13.39
N VAL A 41 -1.18 0.91 13.66
CA VAL A 41 -0.04 0.52 12.84
C VAL A 41 0.88 -0.36 13.67
N ASP A 42 0.90 -1.66 13.34
CA ASP A 42 1.76 -2.62 14.02
C ASP A 42 3.08 -2.73 13.28
N LEU A 43 4.16 -2.22 13.87
CA LEU A 43 5.49 -2.28 13.28
C LEU A 43 6.01 -3.73 13.27
N ILE A 44 6.32 -4.25 12.09
CA ILE A 44 6.94 -5.56 11.90
C ILE A 44 8.46 -5.42 11.96
N ALA A 45 8.99 -4.55 11.11
CA ALA A 45 10.42 -4.33 10.99
C ALA A 45 10.71 -2.90 10.52
N MET A 46 11.85 -2.37 10.96
CA MET A 46 12.45 -1.17 10.39
C MET A 46 13.96 -1.32 10.44
N ALA A 47 14.57 -1.60 9.30
CA ALA A 47 15.98 -2.00 9.20
C ALA A 47 16.62 -1.47 7.90
N PRO A 48 17.95 -1.47 7.80
CA PRO A 48 18.62 -1.25 6.53
C PRO A 48 18.10 -2.20 5.46
N GLU A 49 17.90 -1.71 4.25
CA GLU A 49 17.46 -2.56 3.15
C GLU A 49 18.59 -3.49 2.71
N PRO A 50 18.35 -4.82 2.59
CA PRO A 50 19.36 -5.74 2.09
C PRO A 50 19.78 -5.41 0.67
N GLU A 51 21.07 -5.59 0.36
CA GLU A 51 21.52 -5.51 -1.02
C GLU A 51 20.96 -6.71 -1.82
N HIS A 52 20.32 -6.43 -2.96
CA HIS A 52 19.82 -7.42 -3.94
C HIS A 52 18.48 -8.12 -3.62
N ASP A 53 17.55 -7.48 -2.90
CA ASP A 53 16.16 -7.98 -2.85
C ASP A 53 15.48 -7.79 -4.22
N GLN A 54 15.19 -8.91 -4.92
CA GLN A 54 14.60 -8.89 -6.26
C GLN A 54 13.10 -8.57 -6.26
N GLN A 55 12.46 -8.48 -5.09
CA GLN A 55 11.01 -8.32 -4.99
C GLN A 55 10.58 -6.89 -4.67
N VAL A 56 11.47 -5.90 -4.75
CA VAL A 56 11.14 -4.48 -4.55
C VAL A 56 10.57 -3.84 -5.82
N PRO A 57 9.70 -2.82 -5.71
CA PRO A 57 9.29 -2.03 -6.87
C PRO A 57 10.51 -1.42 -7.59
N PRO A 58 10.51 -1.34 -8.93
CA PRO A 58 11.65 -0.84 -9.69
C PRO A 58 12.02 0.60 -9.33
N GLU A 59 11.04 1.41 -8.92
CA GLU A 59 11.20 2.80 -8.48
C GLU A 59 12.08 2.92 -7.23
N VAL A 60 12.26 1.84 -6.45
CA VAL A 60 13.19 1.83 -5.30
C VAL A 60 14.63 2.08 -5.76
N ALA A 61 14.98 1.75 -7.00
CA ALA A 61 16.30 2.01 -7.56
C ALA A 61 16.59 3.51 -7.75
N GLU A 62 15.57 4.37 -7.78
CA GLU A 62 15.68 5.82 -7.92
C GLU A 62 16.01 6.51 -6.59
N LEU A 63 15.81 5.83 -5.46
CA LEU A 63 16.07 6.39 -4.13
C LEU A 63 17.56 6.48 -3.81
N GLU A 64 17.94 7.57 -3.14
CA GLU A 64 19.31 7.78 -2.67
C GLU A 64 19.68 6.79 -1.54
N LYS A 65 20.77 6.06 -1.72
CA LYS A 65 21.31 5.09 -0.74
C LYS A 65 22.08 5.81 0.38
N PRO A 66 22.21 5.22 1.59
CA PRO A 66 21.69 3.91 2.00
C PRO A 66 20.19 3.94 2.30
N LEU A 67 19.51 2.84 2.03
CA LEU A 67 18.07 2.72 2.22
C LEU A 67 17.70 2.09 3.57
N MET A 68 16.56 2.51 4.11
CA MET A 68 15.86 1.84 5.19
C MET A 68 14.52 1.32 4.68
N ARG A 69 14.19 0.09 5.03
CA ARG A 69 12.88 -0.51 4.80
C ARG A 69 12.10 -0.58 6.09
N ARG A 70 10.87 -0.08 6.07
CA ARG A 70 9.88 -0.18 7.15
C ARG A 70 8.72 -1.02 6.69
N GLN A 71 8.32 -2.00 7.48
CA GLN A 71 7.21 -2.92 7.22
C GLN A 71 6.21 -2.88 8.38
N VAL A 72 4.92 -2.77 8.06
CA VAL A 72 3.85 -2.59 9.05
C VAL A 72 2.59 -3.35 8.68
N TRP A 73 1.81 -3.76 9.68
CA TRP A 73 0.40 -4.08 9.52
C TRP A 73 -0.47 -2.85 9.73
N LEU A 74 -1.60 -2.82 9.04
CA LEU A 74 -2.64 -1.80 9.15
C LEU A 74 -3.90 -2.46 9.69
N SER A 75 -4.29 -2.09 10.91
CA SER A 75 -5.41 -2.71 11.62
C SER A 75 -6.46 -1.67 12.02
N CYS A 76 -7.74 -2.03 11.97
CA CYS A 76 -8.84 -1.22 12.51
C CYS A 76 -9.66 -2.11 13.45
N GLY A 77 -9.55 -1.88 14.76
CA GLY A 77 -10.01 -2.84 15.76
C GLY A 77 -9.32 -4.19 15.55
N ASP A 78 -10.07 -5.29 15.60
CA ASP A 78 -9.53 -6.65 15.45
C ASP A 78 -9.25 -7.07 13.99
N LEU A 79 -9.51 -6.19 13.01
CA LEU A 79 -9.35 -6.50 11.59
C LEU A 79 -8.01 -5.99 11.06
N THR A 80 -7.14 -6.90 10.62
CA THR A 80 -5.98 -6.54 9.78
C THR A 80 -6.44 -6.32 8.34
N LEU A 81 -6.39 -5.07 7.89
CA LEU A 81 -6.95 -4.61 6.61
C LEU A 81 -5.90 -4.37 5.55
N GLY A 82 -4.63 -4.30 5.92
CA GLY A 82 -3.56 -4.20 4.96
C GLY A 82 -2.20 -4.47 5.58
N TRP A 83 -1.25 -4.60 4.68
CA TRP A 83 0.17 -4.61 4.95
C TRP A 83 0.81 -3.53 4.11
N ALA A 84 1.80 -2.85 4.66
CA ALA A 84 2.54 -1.87 3.90
C ALA A 84 4.02 -2.00 4.18
N GLU A 85 4.80 -1.71 3.15
CA GLU A 85 6.20 -1.45 3.30
C GLU A 85 6.61 -0.18 2.58
N SER A 86 7.69 0.41 3.06
CA SER A 86 8.18 1.66 2.52
C SER A 86 9.70 1.67 2.56
N TRP A 87 10.28 2.16 1.47
CA TRP A 87 11.71 2.35 1.30
C TRP A 87 12.03 3.83 1.36
N TRP A 88 13.04 4.17 2.14
CA TRP A 88 13.41 5.55 2.43
C TRP A 88 14.90 5.69 2.29
N ASN A 89 15.35 6.85 1.82
CA ASN A 89 16.72 7.24 2.12
C ASN A 89 16.89 7.34 3.64
N ARG A 90 18.06 6.96 4.17
CA ARG A 90 18.28 6.86 5.62
C ARG A 90 18.07 8.19 6.34
N SER A 91 18.54 9.30 5.75
CA SER A 91 18.43 10.63 6.35
C SER A 91 16.97 11.10 6.49
N ALA A 92 16.14 10.87 5.48
CA ALA A 92 14.70 11.15 5.52
C ALA A 92 13.96 10.21 6.45
N ALA A 93 14.37 8.93 6.54
CA ALA A 93 13.81 8.02 7.53
C ALA A 93 14.05 8.55 8.95
N GLU A 94 15.26 9.01 9.26
CA GLU A 94 15.62 9.56 10.57
C GLU A 94 14.85 10.87 10.89
N SER A 95 14.52 11.67 9.87
CA SER A 95 13.73 12.90 10.07
C SER A 95 12.22 12.67 10.12
N HIS A 96 11.67 11.77 9.30
CA HIS A 96 10.23 11.57 9.09
C HIS A 96 9.64 10.30 9.69
N LEU A 97 10.44 9.44 10.33
CA LEU A 97 9.94 8.22 10.98
C LEU A 97 10.35 8.16 12.46
N ARG A 98 10.47 9.32 13.11
CA ARG A 98 10.81 9.43 14.54
C ARG A 98 9.85 8.62 15.41
N ASP A 99 8.56 8.72 15.13
CA ASP A 99 7.56 7.79 15.65
C ASP A 99 7.25 6.69 14.62
N ARG A 100 7.85 5.53 14.84
CA ARG A 100 7.77 4.37 13.94
C ARG A 100 6.39 3.72 13.89
N ARG A 101 5.47 4.11 14.77
CA ARG A 101 4.08 3.61 14.79
C ARG A 101 3.10 4.60 14.18
N GLN A 102 3.56 5.77 13.71
CA GLN A 102 2.65 6.69 13.04
C GLN A 102 2.46 6.36 11.56
N PRO A 103 1.24 6.61 11.02
CA PRO A 103 1.01 6.63 9.59
C PRO A 103 1.96 7.59 8.87
N ILE A 104 2.53 7.15 7.74
CA ILE A 104 3.50 7.92 6.95
C ILE A 104 2.93 9.30 6.58
N TRP A 105 1.67 9.35 6.13
CA TRP A 105 0.99 10.60 5.76
C TRP A 105 0.98 11.63 6.90
N ARG A 106 0.73 11.21 8.15
CA ARG A 106 0.72 12.12 9.29
C ARG A 106 2.10 12.73 9.52
N SER A 107 3.16 11.92 9.44
CA SER A 107 4.52 12.45 9.64
C SER A 107 5.02 13.30 8.47
N LEU A 108 4.61 12.99 7.24
CA LEU A 108 5.01 13.78 6.08
C LEU A 108 4.27 15.12 5.97
N THR A 109 3.02 15.20 6.42
CA THR A 109 2.23 16.45 6.40
C THR A 109 2.43 17.33 7.62
N GLU A 110 3.20 16.86 8.60
CA GLU A 110 3.62 17.67 9.73
C GLU A 110 4.40 18.89 9.22
N GLY A 111 3.91 20.10 9.52
CA GLY A 111 4.46 21.35 8.98
C GLY A 111 3.89 21.78 7.61
N ARG A 112 2.86 21.11 7.08
CA ARG A 112 2.12 21.49 5.84
C ARG A 112 3.02 21.66 4.60
N THR A 113 4.08 20.86 4.50
CA THR A 113 4.92 20.89 3.30
C THR A 113 4.19 20.23 2.12
N GLU A 114 4.34 20.80 0.93
CA GLU A 114 3.82 20.22 -0.30
C GLU A 114 4.49 18.86 -0.57
N LEU A 115 3.66 17.84 -0.81
CA LEU A 115 4.07 16.49 -1.16
C LEU A 115 3.34 16.12 -2.45
N PHE A 116 4.11 15.71 -3.44
CA PHE A 116 3.55 15.17 -4.67
C PHE A 116 3.57 13.65 -4.61
N ARG A 117 2.49 13.01 -5.07
CA ARG A 117 2.37 11.55 -5.15
C ARG A 117 2.15 11.14 -6.58
N GLU A 118 2.87 10.10 -7.01
CA GLU A 118 2.65 9.45 -8.29
C GLU A 118 2.35 7.98 -8.05
N VAL A 119 1.18 7.50 -8.51
CA VAL A 119 0.84 6.07 -8.44
C VAL A 119 1.51 5.37 -9.61
N ASP A 120 2.55 4.60 -9.30
CA ASP A 120 3.45 4.02 -10.30
C ASP A 120 2.92 2.69 -10.85
N GLY A 121 2.26 1.90 -10.01
CA GLY A 121 1.72 0.63 -10.51
C GLY A 121 0.76 -0.11 -9.59
N LEU A 122 -0.02 -0.97 -10.25
CA LEU A 122 -0.87 -1.96 -9.63
C LEU A 122 -0.28 -3.35 -9.81
N GLY A 123 -0.47 -4.19 -8.80
CA GLY A 123 -0.12 -5.59 -8.90
C GLY A 123 -0.92 -6.45 -7.94
N GLN A 124 -0.59 -7.72 -7.96
CA GLN A 124 -1.09 -8.70 -7.00
C GLN A 124 0.10 -9.29 -6.25
N VAL A 125 -0.06 -9.59 -4.96
CA VAL A 125 0.95 -10.22 -4.14
C VAL A 125 0.41 -11.53 -3.60
N GLN A 126 1.18 -12.60 -3.75
CA GLN A 126 0.89 -13.89 -3.15
C GLN A 126 2.02 -14.30 -2.20
N ALA A 127 1.70 -14.46 -0.92
CA ALA A 127 2.67 -14.93 0.07
C ALA A 127 1.98 -15.65 1.24
N PRO A 128 2.51 -16.81 1.71
CA PRO A 128 1.88 -17.58 2.78
C PRO A 128 1.66 -16.81 4.10
N TRP A 129 2.56 -15.88 4.42
CA TRP A 129 2.43 -15.07 5.64
C TRP A 129 1.32 -14.02 5.56
N LEU A 130 1.00 -13.54 4.35
CA LEU A 130 -0.18 -12.69 4.12
C LEU A 130 -1.45 -13.53 4.25
N GLU A 131 -1.47 -14.73 3.66
CA GLU A 131 -2.62 -15.64 3.76
C GLU A 131 -2.94 -15.99 5.21
N HIS A 132 -1.90 -16.30 6.00
CA HIS A 132 -2.06 -16.57 7.42
C HIS A 132 -2.61 -15.37 8.18
N ARG A 133 -2.13 -14.15 7.91
CA ARG A 133 -2.55 -12.95 8.63
C ARG A 133 -3.93 -12.44 8.21
N PHE A 134 -4.25 -12.50 6.92
CA PHE A 134 -5.56 -12.11 6.39
C PHE A 134 -6.63 -13.19 6.59
N GLY A 135 -6.21 -14.44 6.84
CA GLY A 135 -7.11 -15.56 7.10
C GLY A 135 -7.80 -16.11 5.85
N CYS A 136 -7.26 -15.82 4.66
CA CYS A 136 -7.79 -16.29 3.38
C CYS A 136 -6.66 -16.47 2.35
N PRO A 137 -6.84 -17.34 1.34
CA PRO A 137 -5.85 -17.51 0.27
C PRO A 137 -5.77 -16.26 -0.61
N GLY A 138 -4.58 -16.02 -1.17
CA GLY A 138 -4.35 -14.96 -2.14
C GLY A 138 -4.79 -15.33 -3.56
N PRO A 139 -4.40 -14.52 -4.57
CA PRO A 139 -3.52 -13.37 -4.46
C PRO A 139 -4.23 -12.10 -3.93
N PHE A 140 -3.45 -11.16 -3.38
CA PHE A 140 -3.96 -9.93 -2.77
C PHE A 140 -3.65 -8.71 -3.63
N TRP A 141 -4.61 -7.80 -3.78
CA TRP A 141 -4.40 -6.57 -4.52
C TRP A 141 -3.39 -5.66 -3.84
N SER A 142 -2.52 -5.07 -4.64
CA SER A 142 -1.48 -4.17 -4.19
C SER A 142 -1.32 -2.98 -5.12
N ARG A 143 -0.75 -1.92 -4.57
CA ARG A 143 -0.27 -0.77 -5.32
C ARG A 143 1.08 -0.35 -4.81
N HIS A 144 1.83 0.36 -5.65
CA HIS A 144 3.00 1.09 -5.22
C HIS A 144 3.00 2.49 -5.82
N TYR A 145 3.63 3.41 -5.10
CA TYR A 145 3.71 4.82 -5.45
C TYR A 145 4.94 5.47 -4.83
N ARG A 146 5.38 6.57 -5.44
CA ARG A 146 6.42 7.46 -4.94
C ARG A 146 5.81 8.69 -4.28
N PHE A 147 6.47 9.16 -3.23
CA PHE A 147 6.34 10.54 -2.77
C PHE A 147 7.54 11.35 -3.21
N PHE A 148 7.28 12.59 -3.60
CA PHE A 148 8.30 13.56 -3.95
C PHE A 148 8.24 14.77 -3.04
N ARG A 149 9.40 15.35 -2.76
CA ARG A 149 9.55 16.61 -2.04
C ARG A 149 10.59 17.46 -2.74
N GLN A 150 10.21 18.69 -3.10
CA GLN A 150 11.09 19.62 -3.83
C GLN A 150 11.67 19.01 -5.13
N GLY A 151 10.85 18.25 -5.86
CA GLY A 151 11.24 17.63 -7.14
C GLY A 151 12.17 16.42 -7.01
N ARG A 152 12.33 15.85 -5.81
CA ARG A 152 13.14 14.65 -5.56
C ARG A 152 12.32 13.55 -4.90
N GLU A 153 12.62 12.31 -5.25
CA GLU A 153 12.04 11.09 -4.70
C GLU A 153 12.39 10.98 -3.21
N LEU A 154 11.37 10.92 -2.37
CA LEU A 154 11.51 10.86 -0.91
C LEU A 154 11.40 9.43 -0.40
N THR A 155 10.38 8.71 -0.89
CA THR A 155 10.08 7.34 -0.47
C THR A 155 9.26 6.64 -1.54
N VAL A 156 9.44 5.33 -1.64
CA VAL A 156 8.55 4.42 -2.37
C VAL A 156 7.75 3.64 -1.34
N ILE A 157 6.45 3.49 -1.57
CA ILE A 157 5.55 2.77 -0.68
C ILE A 157 4.84 1.71 -1.48
N ARG A 158 4.83 0.48 -0.97
CA ARG A 158 3.96 -0.60 -1.46
C ARG A 158 2.94 -0.96 -0.38
N GLU A 159 1.70 -1.08 -0.80
CA GLU A 159 0.58 -1.45 0.06
C GLU A 159 -0.14 -2.66 -0.54
N VAL A 160 -0.48 -3.61 0.32
CA VAL A 160 -1.22 -4.83 0.00
C VAL A 160 -2.49 -4.84 0.85
N PHE A 161 -3.63 -5.07 0.22
CA PHE A 161 -4.94 -4.90 0.83
C PHE A 161 -5.61 -6.24 1.10
N SER A 162 -6.20 -6.35 2.29
CA SER A 162 -6.94 -7.54 2.72
C SER A 162 -8.28 -7.66 1.96
N PRO A 163 -8.68 -8.88 1.53
CA PRO A 163 -10.01 -9.12 0.96
C PRO A 163 -11.16 -8.81 1.94
N ALA A 164 -10.88 -8.69 3.24
CA ALA A 164 -11.88 -8.23 4.22
C ALA A 164 -12.49 -6.87 3.86
N LEU A 165 -11.79 -6.05 3.07
CA LEU A 165 -12.29 -4.76 2.59
C LEU A 165 -13.48 -4.87 1.64
N GLU A 166 -13.70 -6.03 1.01
CA GLU A 166 -14.86 -6.27 0.15
C GLU A 166 -16.19 -6.13 0.90
N ARG A 167 -16.18 -6.25 2.23
CA ARG A 167 -17.35 -5.94 3.08
C ARG A 167 -17.90 -4.53 2.84
N TRP A 168 -17.04 -3.56 2.54
CA TRP A 168 -17.43 -2.16 2.32
C TRP A 168 -17.30 -1.73 0.86
N LEU A 169 -16.29 -2.24 0.15
CA LEU A 169 -16.00 -1.85 -1.24
C LEU A 169 -16.76 -2.71 -2.26
N GLY A 170 -17.41 -3.80 -1.83
CA GLY A 170 -17.88 -4.85 -2.72
C GLY A 170 -16.73 -5.67 -3.31
N PRO A 171 -17.04 -6.63 -4.22
CA PRO A 171 -16.03 -7.48 -4.84
C PRO A 171 -14.92 -6.69 -5.54
N ALA A 172 -13.68 -7.14 -5.42
CA ALA A 172 -12.53 -6.46 -6.04
C ALA A 172 -12.60 -6.45 -7.57
N THR A 173 -13.04 -7.57 -8.16
CA THR A 173 -13.31 -7.67 -9.59
C THR A 173 -14.78 -7.40 -9.89
N ALA A 174 -15.04 -6.53 -10.85
CA ALA A 174 -16.37 -6.36 -11.42
C ALA A 174 -16.83 -7.68 -12.05
N SER A 175 -17.96 -8.21 -11.59
CA SER A 175 -18.65 -9.27 -12.31
C SER A 175 -19.11 -8.69 -13.65
N ILE A 176 -18.60 -9.22 -14.76
CA ILE A 176 -19.24 -8.99 -16.06
C ILE A 176 -20.59 -9.71 -15.98
N LEU A 177 -21.65 -8.97 -15.65
CA LEU A 177 -22.99 -9.44 -15.95
C LEU A 177 -23.05 -9.53 -17.47
N ASN A 178 -22.98 -10.76 -18.00
CA ASN A 178 -23.38 -11.04 -19.37
C ASN A 178 -24.87 -10.67 -19.47
N ASN A 179 -25.16 -9.42 -19.84
CA ASN A 179 -26.47 -9.05 -20.34
C ASN A 179 -26.61 -9.62 -21.75
N SER A 180 -26.76 -10.94 -21.81
CA SER A 180 -27.39 -11.63 -22.93
C SER A 180 -28.87 -11.78 -22.57
N SER A 181 -29.63 -10.71 -22.72
CA SER A 181 -31.10 -10.79 -22.76
C SER A 181 -31.63 -9.53 -23.44
N THR A 182 -31.80 -9.67 -24.74
CA THR A 182 -32.93 -9.14 -25.52
C THR A 182 -34.11 -8.64 -24.68
N CYS A 183 -34.47 -7.38 -24.86
CA CYS A 183 -35.76 -6.94 -25.39
C CYS A 183 -35.59 -5.55 -26.01
#